data_AF-A0A7W4C7N1-F1
#
_entry.id   AF-A0A7W4C7N1-F1
#
_cell.length_a   1.000
_cell.length_b   1.000
_cell.length_c   1.000
_cell.angle_alpha   90.00
_cell.angle_beta   90.00
_cell.angle_gamma   90.00
#
_symmetry.space_group_name_H-M   'P 1'
#
loop_
_entity.id
_entity.type
_entity.pdbx_description
1 polymer ?
#
loop_
_entity_poly.entity_id
_entity_poly.type
_entity_poly.pdbx_seq_one_letter_code
_entity_poly.pdbx_strand_id
1 'polypeptide(L)'
;MMVFRKQRGVVTLLITSVLLVGALVVTLGTYRSVFHQIKVAQNEVQGRQNHWRSEGGLECTYSYLRELDKTVLDIKDASARHADFSDWCSPYDNAPQIEVSDSASSIAYIVASTTDTQLLSKTIRESSQLGSGAIQSTGPIEIIGTLSLKPTVKEEPINGNEYECVSVTFADLFTYQYDSTHGDSGQTLGLEVLDPSADGPFSGFDGVCDSDYKTEIPKGSSGSSYSIYAPDSYQGTNPLPFKKDFNPDPNMNPFYTFFGIAKTDQNIVDLSQDTDLFKHVQILNATECGTEIMDHFTPGQTKGLWVEGNCHINSAVAAANNQSQLLVIQDGVLALNGAMTYNGVIYPLVDYQKSHIKTRIDDFWEALVTPNVFAPFIKDIDDATVLKKSVGIQFASGLPSGGLIFDSPLGVTTIVGDMDLDFRSESNPSDPPSIYQWKRGSWNDF
;
A
#
# COMPACT_ATOMS: atom_id res chain seq x y z
N MET A 1 -85.24 17.59 -69.33
CA MET A 1 -84.49 16.34 -69.01
C MET A 1 -83.27 16.28 -69.94
N MET A 2 -82.08 15.94 -69.41
CA MET A 2 -80.75 15.97 -70.06
C MET A 2 -80.20 17.40 -70.29
N VAL A 3 -78.98 17.80 -69.89
CA VAL A 3 -77.71 17.11 -69.66
C VAL A 3 -76.95 17.76 -68.47
N PHE A 4 -76.88 17.10 -67.31
CA PHE A 4 -75.93 17.42 -66.21
C PHE A 4 -74.99 16.24 -65.91
N ARG A 5 -74.60 15.47 -66.95
CA ARG A 5 -73.83 14.23 -66.78
C ARG A 5 -72.31 14.41 -66.97
N LYS A 6 -71.84 15.55 -67.51
CA LYS A 6 -70.42 15.84 -67.77
C LYS A 6 -69.67 16.62 -66.67
N GLN A 7 -70.36 17.21 -65.69
CA GLN A 7 -69.72 18.01 -64.62
C GLN A 7 -69.22 17.18 -63.42
N ARG A 8 -69.73 15.97 -63.20
CA ARG A 8 -69.30 15.12 -62.07
C ARG A 8 -67.83 14.70 -62.19
N GLY A 9 -67.33 14.40 -63.39
CA GLY A 9 -65.94 13.98 -63.60
C GLY A 9 -64.90 15.07 -63.30
N VAL A 10 -65.23 16.33 -63.61
CA VAL A 10 -64.35 17.49 -63.33
C VAL A 10 -64.24 17.75 -61.84
N VAL A 11 -65.35 17.64 -61.10
CA VAL A 11 -65.36 17.79 -59.63
C VAL A 11 -64.55 16.67 -58.96
N THR A 12 -64.65 15.42 -59.43
CA THR A 12 -63.85 14.32 -58.89
C THR A 12 -62.35 14.51 -59.16
N LEU A 13 -61.97 15.01 -60.35
CA LEU A 13 -60.57 15.35 -60.69
C LEU A 13 -60.01 16.47 -59.82
N LEU A 14 -60.83 17.49 -59.51
CA LEU A 14 -60.42 18.62 -58.67
C LEU A 14 -60.24 18.18 -57.22
N ILE A 15 -61.16 17.39 -56.67
CA ILE A 15 -61.06 16.84 -55.31
C ILE A 15 -59.86 15.90 -55.18
N THR A 16 -59.64 15.02 -56.15
CA THR A 16 -58.47 14.12 -56.15
C THR A 16 -57.16 14.89 -56.27
N SER A 17 -57.10 15.95 -57.09
CA SER A 17 -55.94 16.83 -57.17
C SER A 17 -55.66 17.54 -55.85
N VAL A 18 -56.68 18.06 -55.16
CA VAL A 18 -56.51 18.72 -53.85
C VAL A 18 -56.08 17.72 -52.78
N LEU A 19 -56.64 16.51 -52.79
CA LEU A 19 -56.23 15.43 -51.88
C LEU A 19 -54.78 14.99 -52.13
N LEU A 20 -54.35 14.90 -53.39
CA LEU A 20 -52.96 14.59 -53.75
C LEU A 20 -52.00 15.69 -53.28
N VAL A 21 -52.36 16.96 -53.44
CA VAL A 21 -51.56 18.09 -52.92
C VAL A 21 -51.51 18.06 -51.39
N GLY A 22 -52.63 17.81 -50.72
CA GLY A 22 -52.68 17.65 -49.27
C GLY A 22 -51.81 16.51 -48.77
N ALA A 23 -51.89 15.34 -49.41
CA ALA A 23 -51.03 14.19 -49.11
C ALA A 23 -49.54 14.50 -49.35
N LEU A 24 -49.21 15.23 -50.42
CA LEU A 24 -47.84 15.65 -50.71
C LEU A 24 -47.28 16.58 -49.63
N VAL A 25 -48.06 17.58 -49.18
CA VAL A 25 -47.62 18.51 -48.13
C VAL A 25 -47.39 17.77 -46.81
N VAL A 26 -48.29 16.85 -46.44
CA VAL A 26 -48.15 16.05 -45.22
C VAL A 26 -46.92 15.14 -45.30
N THR A 27 -46.69 14.47 -46.43
CA THR A 27 -45.52 13.59 -46.62
C THR A 27 -44.19 14.35 -46.65
N LEU A 28 -44.15 15.55 -47.25
CA LEU A 28 -42.97 16.44 -47.18
C LEU A 28 -42.70 16.95 -45.76
N GLY A 29 -43.76 17.29 -45.02
CA GLY A 29 -43.67 17.71 -43.62
C GLY A 29 -43.15 16.62 -42.70
N THR A 30 -43.67 15.39 -42.83
CA THR A 30 -43.21 14.24 -42.04
C THR A 30 -41.78 13.84 -42.41
N TYR A 31 -41.41 13.86 -43.69
CA TYR A 31 -40.06 13.57 -44.15
C TYR A 31 -39.01 14.49 -43.49
N ARG A 32 -39.27 15.81 -43.42
CA ARG A 32 -38.36 16.76 -42.76
C ARG A 32 -38.18 16.46 -41.27
N SER A 33 -39.28 16.14 -40.58
CA SER A 33 -39.25 15.80 -39.15
C SER A 33 -38.43 14.54 -38.89
N VAL A 34 -38.69 13.46 -39.64
CA VAL A 34 -37.97 12.19 -39.53
C VAL A 34 -36.49 12.37 -39.87
N PHE A 35 -36.17 13.12 -40.93
CA PHE A 35 -34.78 13.38 -41.32
C PHE A 35 -34.01 14.18 -40.25
N HIS A 36 -34.67 15.15 -39.60
CA HIS A 36 -34.08 15.86 -38.46
C HIS A 36 -33.81 14.91 -37.29
N GLN A 37 -34.78 14.06 -36.93
CA GLN A 37 -34.59 13.08 -35.84
C GLN A 37 -33.46 12.10 -36.15
N ILE A 38 -33.34 11.63 -37.40
CA ILE A 38 -32.24 10.76 -37.84
C ILE A 38 -30.89 11.47 -37.64
N LYS A 39 -30.77 12.75 -38.01
CA LYS A 39 -29.53 13.52 -37.81
C LYS A 39 -29.17 13.68 -36.34
N VAL A 40 -30.15 13.97 -35.49
CA VAL A 40 -29.92 14.08 -34.04
C VAL A 40 -29.45 12.75 -33.48
N ALA A 41 -30.12 11.65 -33.84
CA ALA A 41 -29.72 10.30 -33.42
C ALA A 41 -28.33 9.93 -33.92
N GLN A 42 -27.98 10.26 -35.17
CA GLN A 42 -26.62 10.02 -35.71
C GLN A 42 -25.56 10.81 -34.95
N ASN A 43 -25.82 12.08 -34.63
CA ASN A 43 -24.90 12.90 -33.85
C ASN A 43 -24.74 12.36 -32.42
N GLU A 44 -25.82 11.90 -31.80
CA GLU A 44 -25.75 11.29 -30.47
C GLU A 44 -24.96 9.98 -30.49
N VAL A 45 -25.21 9.10 -31.48
CA VAL A 45 -24.44 7.86 -31.64
C VAL A 45 -22.96 8.15 -31.89
N GLN A 46 -22.63 9.10 -32.77
CA GLN A 46 -21.25 9.48 -33.03
C GLN A 46 -20.60 10.07 -31.77
N GLY A 47 -21.30 10.93 -31.03
CA GLY A 47 -20.83 11.49 -29.77
C GLY A 47 -20.55 10.41 -28.73
N ARG A 48 -21.44 9.41 -28.60
CA ARG A 48 -21.25 8.26 -27.71
C ARG A 48 -20.07 7.40 -28.13
N GLN A 49 -19.90 7.14 -29.43
CA GLN A 49 -18.75 6.39 -29.92
C GLN A 49 -17.44 7.11 -29.60
N ASN A 50 -17.37 8.43 -29.82
CA ASN A 50 -16.17 9.22 -29.52
C ASN A 50 -15.89 9.27 -28.02
N HIS A 51 -16.93 9.38 -27.19
CA HIS A 51 -16.81 9.28 -25.74
C HIS A 51 -16.23 7.93 -25.28
N TRP A 52 -16.79 6.82 -25.75
CA TRP A 52 -16.30 5.48 -25.38
C TRP A 52 -14.89 5.20 -25.92
N ARG A 53 -14.52 5.75 -27.08
CA ARG A 53 -13.14 5.67 -27.59
C ARG A 53 -12.17 6.44 -26.71
N SER A 54 -12.49 7.69 -26.35
CA SER A 54 -11.66 8.47 -25.44
C SER A 54 -11.53 7.79 -24.08
N GLU A 55 -12.61 7.25 -23.53
CA GLU A 55 -12.61 6.51 -22.25
C GLU A 55 -11.73 5.24 -22.35
N GLY A 56 -11.84 4.49 -23.45
CA GLY A 56 -10.99 3.33 -23.70
C GLY A 56 -9.50 3.69 -23.77
N GLY A 57 -9.15 4.88 -24.28
CA GLY A 57 -7.78 5.39 -24.24
C GLY A 57 -7.26 5.65 -22.83
N LEU A 58 -8.11 6.20 -21.95
CA LEU A 58 -7.76 6.43 -20.55
C LEU A 58 -7.57 5.11 -19.80
N GLU A 59 -8.53 4.19 -19.91
CA GLU A 59 -8.45 2.88 -19.25
C GLU A 59 -7.30 2.04 -19.80
N CYS A 60 -7.02 2.12 -21.10
CA CYS A 60 -5.87 1.44 -21.65
C CYS A 60 -4.55 2.00 -21.10
N THR A 61 -4.42 3.32 -21.01
CA THR A 61 -3.23 3.96 -20.42
C THR A 61 -3.02 3.48 -18.99
N TYR A 62 -4.10 3.45 -18.20
CA TYR A 62 -4.06 2.93 -16.83
C TYR A 62 -3.67 1.44 -16.76
N SER A 63 -4.25 0.60 -17.61
CA SER A 63 -3.92 -0.82 -17.69
C SER A 63 -2.48 -1.07 -18.17
N TYR A 64 -1.97 -0.28 -19.11
CA TYR A 64 -0.59 -0.37 -19.57
C TYR A 64 0.39 -0.13 -18.42
N LEU A 65 0.17 0.96 -17.67
CA LEU A 65 1.00 1.29 -16.52
C LEU A 65 0.98 0.18 -15.47
N ARG A 66 -0.19 -0.40 -15.21
CA ARG A 66 -0.38 -1.44 -14.19
C ARG A 66 0.13 -2.82 -14.59
N GLU A 67 -0.08 -3.25 -15.82
CA GLU A 67 0.24 -4.62 -16.27
C GLU A 67 1.70 -4.78 -16.72
N LEU A 68 2.34 -3.70 -17.18
CA LEU A 68 3.73 -3.72 -17.66
C LEU A 68 4.72 -3.06 -16.71
N ASP A 69 4.26 -2.70 -15.51
CA ASP A 69 5.06 -2.08 -14.45
C ASP A 69 5.82 -0.84 -14.94
N LYS A 70 5.09 0.04 -15.64
CA LYS A 70 5.64 1.27 -16.25
C LYS A 70 5.29 2.48 -15.42
N THR A 71 6.15 3.50 -15.48
CA THR A 71 5.92 4.77 -14.80
C THR A 71 5.16 5.76 -15.66
N VAL A 72 4.48 6.74 -15.05
CA VAL A 72 3.86 7.85 -15.82
C VAL A 72 4.92 8.62 -16.60
N LEU A 73 6.16 8.71 -16.10
CA LEU A 73 7.27 9.35 -16.79
C LEU A 73 7.60 8.66 -18.12
N ASP A 74 7.46 7.33 -18.20
CA ASP A 74 7.71 6.54 -19.42
C ASP A 74 6.75 6.88 -20.56
N ILE A 75 5.57 7.44 -20.25
CA ILE A 75 4.54 7.78 -21.22
C ILE A 75 4.26 9.28 -21.33
N LYS A 76 4.88 10.10 -20.46
CA LYS A 76 4.61 11.53 -20.36
C LYS A 76 4.97 12.27 -21.64
N ASP A 77 6.17 12.03 -22.15
CA ASP A 77 6.61 12.61 -23.42
C ASP A 77 6.17 11.70 -24.59
N ALA A 78 5.26 12.22 -25.41
CA ALA A 78 4.74 11.52 -26.58
C ALA A 78 5.84 11.09 -27.56
N SER A 79 6.97 11.80 -27.61
CA SER A 79 8.11 11.48 -28.46
C SER A 79 9.07 10.43 -27.87
N ALA A 80 9.03 10.23 -26.55
CA ALA A 80 9.85 9.25 -25.83
C ALA A 80 9.08 7.98 -25.45
N ARG A 81 7.76 7.92 -25.71
CA ARG A 81 6.93 6.73 -25.47
C ARG A 81 7.53 5.50 -26.12
N HIS A 82 7.63 4.43 -25.34
CA HIS A 82 8.03 3.13 -25.84
C HIS A 82 7.03 2.64 -26.92
N ALA A 83 7.55 1.94 -27.93
CA ALA A 83 6.74 1.46 -29.05
C ALA A 83 5.61 0.50 -28.60
N ASP A 84 5.86 -0.26 -27.52
CA ASP A 84 4.89 -1.17 -26.91
C ASP A 84 3.62 -0.47 -26.39
N PHE A 85 3.70 0.81 -26.01
CA PHE A 85 2.53 1.61 -25.62
C PHE A 85 1.54 1.75 -26.77
N SER A 86 2.04 1.99 -27.98
CA SER A 86 1.20 2.11 -29.17
C SER A 86 0.61 0.74 -29.54
N ASP A 87 1.37 -0.34 -29.40
CA ASP A 87 0.86 -1.68 -29.68
C ASP A 87 -0.23 -2.11 -28.67
N TRP A 88 -0.07 -1.72 -27.40
CA TRP A 88 -1.01 -2.04 -26.32
C TRP A 88 -2.30 -1.22 -26.41
N CYS A 89 -2.18 0.10 -26.60
CA CYS A 89 -3.31 1.02 -26.58
C CYS A 89 -3.85 1.47 -27.93
N SER A 90 -3.19 1.10 -29.02
CA SER A 90 -3.54 1.54 -30.37
C SER A 90 -3.49 0.40 -31.43
N PRO A 91 -4.21 -0.73 -31.26
CA PRO A 91 -4.31 -1.74 -32.31
C PRO A 91 -5.24 -1.35 -33.49
N TYR A 92 -5.81 -0.13 -33.53
CA TYR A 92 -6.81 0.28 -34.53
C TYR A 92 -6.56 1.68 -35.12
N ASP A 93 -6.97 1.90 -36.38
CA ASP A 93 -6.72 3.12 -37.19
C ASP A 93 -7.32 4.45 -36.63
N ASN A 94 -8.12 4.40 -35.57
CA ASN A 94 -8.79 5.57 -34.96
C ASN A 94 -8.47 5.69 -33.46
N ALA A 95 -7.19 5.62 -33.12
CA ALA A 95 -6.75 5.67 -31.74
C ALA A 95 -6.93 7.08 -31.12
N PRO A 96 -7.34 7.16 -29.84
CA PRO A 96 -7.39 8.42 -29.13
C PRO A 96 -5.98 8.98 -28.94
N GLN A 97 -5.86 10.31 -29.03
CA GLN A 97 -4.62 11.01 -28.70
C GLN A 97 -4.51 11.15 -27.19
N ILE A 98 -3.47 10.54 -26.60
CA ILE A 98 -3.20 10.61 -25.17
C ILE A 98 -2.17 11.69 -24.88
N GLU A 99 -2.49 12.60 -23.96
CA GLU A 99 -1.59 13.62 -23.41
C GLU A 99 -1.53 13.47 -21.89
N VAL A 100 -0.35 13.66 -21.32
CA VAL A 100 -0.13 13.58 -19.87
C VAL A 100 0.53 14.87 -19.40
N SER A 101 -0.05 15.50 -18.40
CA SER A 101 0.50 16.72 -17.78
C SER A 101 0.58 16.60 -16.27
N ASP A 102 1.44 17.39 -15.65
CA ASP A 102 1.56 17.45 -14.18
C ASP A 102 0.28 18.02 -13.54
N SER A 103 -0.09 17.48 -12.39
CA SER A 103 -1.10 18.08 -11.51
C SER A 103 -0.45 19.05 -10.52
N ALA A 104 -1.26 19.64 -9.64
CA ALA A 104 -0.76 20.45 -8.51
C ALA A 104 -0.05 19.61 -7.43
N SER A 105 -0.23 18.29 -7.44
CA SER A 105 0.44 17.32 -6.56
C SER A 105 1.53 16.59 -7.36
N SER A 106 2.69 16.38 -6.76
CA SER A 106 3.87 15.74 -7.36
C SER A 106 3.68 14.28 -7.75
N ILE A 107 2.68 13.61 -7.17
CA ILE A 107 2.32 12.20 -7.44
C ILE A 107 1.06 12.04 -8.29
N ALA A 108 0.53 13.15 -8.81
CA ALA A 108 -0.69 13.15 -9.58
C ALA A 108 -0.43 13.71 -10.97
N TYR A 109 -1.02 13.03 -11.96
CA TYR A 109 -0.88 13.40 -13.36
C TYR A 109 -2.26 13.45 -13.99
N ILE A 110 -2.47 14.41 -14.88
CA ILE A 110 -3.70 14.52 -15.65
C ILE A 110 -3.46 13.80 -16.96
N VAL A 111 -4.20 12.71 -17.17
CA VAL A 111 -4.23 11.96 -18.43
C VAL A 111 -5.43 12.44 -19.22
N ALA A 112 -5.18 13.03 -20.38
CA ALA A 112 -6.18 13.51 -21.31
C ALA A 112 -6.23 12.61 -22.55
N SER A 113 -7.43 12.30 -23.01
CA SER A 113 -7.69 11.43 -24.16
C SER A 113 -8.64 12.12 -25.13
N THR A 114 -8.16 12.38 -26.34
CA THR A 114 -8.86 13.16 -27.36
C THR A 114 -9.23 12.30 -28.55
N THR A 115 -10.51 12.28 -28.92
CA THR A 115 -11.03 11.63 -30.14
C THR A 115 -11.91 12.61 -30.90
N ASP A 116 -11.47 13.06 -32.08
CA ASP A 116 -12.12 14.08 -32.91
C ASP A 116 -12.53 15.34 -32.13
N THR A 117 -13.78 15.39 -31.65
CA THR A 117 -14.41 16.51 -30.95
C THR A 117 -14.58 16.27 -29.45
N GLN A 118 -14.21 15.09 -28.95
CA GLN A 118 -14.38 14.71 -27.55
C GLN A 118 -13.03 14.71 -26.85
N LEU A 119 -12.94 15.49 -25.77
CA LEU A 119 -11.83 15.48 -24.82
C LEU A 119 -12.36 14.92 -23.51
N LEU A 120 -11.68 13.90 -22.98
CA LEU A 120 -11.88 13.40 -21.62
C LEU A 120 -10.56 13.50 -20.88
N SER A 121 -10.59 13.87 -19.61
CA SER A 121 -9.40 13.91 -18.77
C SER A 121 -9.69 13.29 -17.41
N LYS A 122 -8.77 12.46 -16.94
CA LYS A 122 -8.80 11.89 -15.59
C LYS A 122 -7.48 12.16 -14.89
N THR A 123 -7.51 12.26 -13.57
CA THR A 123 -6.28 12.38 -12.78
C THR A 123 -5.89 10.98 -12.33
N ILE A 124 -4.78 10.48 -12.84
CA ILE A 124 -4.12 9.29 -12.32
C ILE A 124 -3.23 9.73 -11.16
N ARG A 125 -3.26 8.97 -10.08
CA ARG A 125 -2.39 9.15 -8.93
C ARG A 125 -1.49 7.95 -8.83
N GLU A 126 -0.22 8.23 -8.72
CA GLU A 126 0.76 7.30 -8.19
C GLU A 126 0.44 7.14 -6.71
N SER A 127 -0.16 6.01 -6.33
CA SER A 127 -0.32 5.67 -4.92
C SER A 127 1.06 5.27 -4.44
N SER A 128 1.76 6.25 -3.88
CA SER A 128 2.86 5.96 -2.97
C SER A 128 2.29 5.09 -1.84
N GLN A 129 2.99 4.04 -1.43
CA GLN A 129 2.60 3.26 -0.26
C GLN A 129 2.99 3.96 1.06
N LEU A 130 3.16 5.29 1.00
CA LEU A 130 3.44 6.12 2.15
C LEU A 130 2.34 5.97 3.20
N GLY A 131 2.75 5.99 4.46
CA GLY A 131 1.83 5.82 5.58
C GLY A 131 1.38 4.38 5.79
N SER A 132 2.21 3.37 5.48
CA SER A 132 1.93 1.96 5.79
C SER A 132 2.15 1.61 7.27
N GLY A 133 2.68 2.55 8.06
CA GLY A 133 3.06 2.34 9.46
C GLY A 133 4.56 2.13 9.61
N ALA A 134 5.13 2.72 10.65
CA ALA A 134 6.55 2.54 10.99
C ALA A 134 6.82 1.12 11.52
N ILE A 135 5.81 0.53 12.18
CA ILE A 135 5.79 -0.87 12.58
C ILE A 135 4.61 -1.55 11.88
N GLN A 136 4.86 -2.71 11.28
CA GLN A 136 3.86 -3.51 10.60
C GLN A 136 3.89 -4.94 11.13
N SER A 137 2.73 -5.57 11.37
CA SER A 137 2.69 -6.95 11.88
C SER A 137 1.48 -7.75 11.39
N THR A 138 1.71 -8.89 10.73
CA THR A 138 0.63 -9.83 10.35
C THR A 138 0.25 -10.78 11.48
N GLY A 139 1.13 -10.99 12.46
CA GLY A 139 0.85 -11.72 13.70
C GLY A 139 0.65 -10.79 14.90
N PRO A 140 0.44 -11.35 16.11
CA PRO A 140 0.43 -10.55 17.32
C PRO A 140 1.79 -9.90 17.60
N ILE A 141 1.76 -8.67 18.06
CA ILE A 141 2.93 -7.93 18.52
C ILE A 141 2.72 -7.43 19.94
N GLU A 142 3.73 -7.63 20.77
CA GLU A 142 3.76 -7.18 22.16
C GLU A 142 4.92 -6.22 22.39
N ILE A 143 4.63 -5.03 22.89
CA ILE A 143 5.60 -4.02 23.28
C ILE A 143 5.60 -3.94 24.81
N ILE A 144 6.75 -4.20 25.44
CA ILE A 144 6.90 -4.22 26.89
C ILE A 144 7.95 -3.19 27.31
N GLY A 145 7.59 -2.26 28.20
CA GLY A 145 8.47 -1.20 28.68
C GLY A 145 7.95 0.19 28.30
N THR A 146 8.79 1.01 27.67
CA THR A 146 8.45 2.36 27.18
C THR A 146 8.67 2.48 25.68
N LEU A 147 7.87 3.30 24.99
CA LEU A 147 7.96 3.49 23.55
C LEU A 147 7.64 4.93 23.13
N SER A 148 8.60 5.59 22.49
CA SER A 148 8.41 6.87 21.80
C SER A 148 8.50 6.68 20.29
N LEU A 149 7.46 7.08 19.56
CA LEU A 149 7.32 6.85 18.12
C LEU A 149 7.20 8.18 17.37
N LYS A 150 8.01 8.36 16.34
CA LYS A 150 7.75 9.33 15.28
C LYS A 150 7.29 8.58 14.03
N PRO A 151 6.01 8.73 13.65
CA PRO A 151 5.35 7.80 12.73
C PRO A 151 5.61 8.13 11.27
N THR A 152 5.07 7.26 10.39
CA THR A 152 4.85 7.57 8.98
C THR A 152 3.63 8.49 8.82
N VAL A 153 3.43 9.06 7.63
CA VAL A 153 2.22 9.86 7.32
C VAL A 153 1.60 9.43 6.01
N LYS A 154 0.29 9.60 5.89
CA LYS A 154 -0.36 9.66 4.57
C LYS A 154 0.08 10.94 3.87
N GLU A 155 0.21 10.88 2.56
CA GLU A 155 0.83 11.98 1.79
C GLU A 155 -0.03 13.25 1.73
N GLU A 156 -1.36 13.14 1.81
CA GLU A 156 -2.25 14.30 1.81
C GLU A 156 -2.53 14.77 3.24
N PRO A 157 -2.37 16.08 3.53
CA PRO A 157 -2.79 16.63 4.81
C PRO A 157 -4.31 16.58 4.93
N ILE A 158 -4.80 16.36 6.14
CA ILE A 158 -6.23 16.45 6.49
C ILE A 158 -6.67 17.91 6.34
N ASN A 159 -5.90 18.81 6.94
CA ASN A 159 -6.17 20.24 6.92
C ASN A 159 -4.87 21.02 7.22
N GLY A 160 -4.59 22.05 6.43
CA GLY A 160 -3.38 22.85 6.61
C GLY A 160 -2.12 21.99 6.54
N ASN A 161 -1.39 21.89 7.66
CA ASN A 161 -0.17 21.10 7.79
C ASN A 161 -0.32 19.90 8.75
N GLU A 162 -1.56 19.50 9.04
CA GLU A 162 -1.91 18.36 9.90
C GLU A 162 -2.19 17.12 9.03
N TYR A 163 -1.59 16.00 9.39
CA TYR A 163 -1.61 14.76 8.61
C TYR A 163 -2.20 13.57 9.37
N GLU A 164 -2.71 12.60 8.61
CA GLU A 164 -3.00 11.26 9.12
C GLU A 164 -1.69 10.53 9.35
N CYS A 165 -1.29 10.43 10.61
CA CYS A 165 -0.10 9.69 10.99
C CYS A 165 -0.41 8.20 11.18
N VAL A 166 0.51 7.34 10.77
CA VAL A 166 0.39 5.90 10.96
C VAL A 166 1.64 5.40 11.69
N SER A 167 1.46 5.05 12.96
CA SER A 167 2.50 4.53 13.84
C SER A 167 2.67 3.03 13.62
N VAL A 168 1.58 2.28 13.81
CA VAL A 168 1.58 0.82 13.77
C VAL A 168 0.40 0.33 12.94
N THR A 169 0.67 -0.52 11.96
CA THR A 169 -0.37 -1.27 11.24
C THR A 169 -0.30 -2.74 11.60
N PHE A 170 -1.42 -3.36 11.98
CA PHE A 170 -1.39 -4.75 12.44
C PHE A 170 -2.65 -5.52 12.04
N ALA A 171 -2.47 -6.80 11.69
CA ALA A 171 -3.56 -7.67 11.22
C ALA A 171 -4.28 -8.43 12.34
N ASP A 172 -3.65 -8.49 13.51
CA ASP A 172 -4.06 -9.39 14.59
C ASP A 172 -4.17 -8.64 15.91
N LEU A 173 -3.31 -8.92 16.90
CA LEU A 173 -3.37 -8.28 18.21
C LEU A 173 -2.14 -7.39 18.41
N PHE A 174 -2.37 -6.12 18.74
CA PHE A 174 -1.33 -5.26 19.29
C PHE A 174 -1.54 -5.16 20.80
N THR A 175 -0.47 -5.40 21.57
CA THR A 175 -0.47 -5.24 23.03
C THR A 175 0.69 -4.35 23.45
N TYR A 176 0.37 -3.32 24.24
CA TYR A 176 1.36 -2.55 24.97
C TYR A 176 1.24 -2.86 26.45
N GLN A 177 2.37 -3.14 27.09
CA GLN A 177 2.47 -3.37 28.53
C GLN A 177 3.57 -2.48 29.12
N TYR A 178 3.20 -1.63 30.08
CA TYR A 178 4.21 -0.88 30.81
C TYR A 178 4.99 -1.80 31.73
N ASP A 179 6.32 -1.70 31.72
CA ASP A 179 7.19 -2.41 32.65
C ASP A 179 8.29 -1.50 33.18
N SER A 180 8.30 -1.28 34.50
CA SER A 180 9.26 -0.36 35.14
C SER A 180 10.69 -0.87 35.16
N THR A 181 10.92 -2.17 34.95
CA THR A 181 12.29 -2.72 34.91
C THR A 181 12.94 -2.54 33.54
N HIS A 182 12.12 -2.44 32.49
CA HIS A 182 12.58 -2.28 31.13
C HIS A 182 12.28 -0.89 30.54
N GLY A 183 11.55 0.00 31.23
CA GLY A 183 11.11 1.29 30.69
C GLY A 183 11.06 2.47 31.67
N ASP A 184 12.18 2.83 32.29
CA ASP A 184 12.27 3.96 33.24
C ASP A 184 13.33 5.01 32.91
N SER A 185 13.79 5.07 31.66
CA SER A 185 14.53 6.26 31.22
C SER A 185 13.55 7.45 31.16
N GLY A 186 14.07 8.68 31.21
CA GLY A 186 13.34 9.92 31.50
C GLY A 186 12.15 10.32 30.61
N GLN A 187 11.59 9.41 29.79
CA GLN A 187 10.29 9.54 29.16
C GLN A 187 9.20 9.87 30.20
N THR A 188 8.32 10.81 29.85
CA THR A 188 7.22 11.22 30.75
C THR A 188 6.05 10.24 30.66
N LEU A 189 5.80 9.71 29.48
CA LEU A 189 4.74 8.74 29.20
C LEU A 189 5.31 7.32 29.10
N GLY A 190 4.41 6.36 29.13
CA GLY A 190 4.72 4.95 28.87
C GLY A 190 4.84 4.69 27.37
N LEU A 191 3.82 5.11 26.62
CA LEU A 191 3.83 5.12 25.16
C LEU A 191 3.44 6.52 24.69
N GLU A 192 4.21 7.08 23.77
CA GLU A 192 3.91 8.38 23.15
C GLU A 192 4.16 8.37 21.65
N VAL A 193 3.29 9.07 20.93
CA VAL A 193 3.42 9.30 19.49
C VAL A 193 3.67 10.79 19.28
N LEU A 194 4.87 11.08 18.81
CA LEU A 194 5.39 12.42 18.55
C LEU A 194 5.12 12.83 17.11
N ASP A 195 5.32 14.11 16.82
CA ASP A 195 5.33 14.60 15.44
C ASP A 195 6.48 13.96 14.64
N PRO A 196 6.28 13.64 13.35
CA PRO A 196 7.34 13.10 12.53
C PRO A 196 8.47 14.10 12.40
N SER A 197 9.69 13.61 12.28
CA SER A 197 10.84 14.49 12.05
C SER A 197 10.73 15.18 10.69
N ALA A 198 11.29 16.38 10.59
CA ALA A 198 11.49 17.03 9.30
C ALA A 198 12.27 16.11 8.35
N ASP A 199 11.83 16.04 7.09
CA ASP A 199 12.31 15.12 6.06
C ASP A 199 12.18 13.62 6.43
N GLY A 200 11.44 13.28 7.49
CA GLY A 200 11.31 11.90 7.97
C GLY A 200 10.41 11.08 7.07
N PRO A 201 9.08 11.31 7.06
CA PRO A 201 8.15 10.51 6.27
C PRO A 201 8.38 10.56 4.75
N PHE A 202 8.86 11.69 4.24
CA PHE A 202 9.31 11.89 2.86
C PHE A 202 10.15 13.18 2.79
N SER A 203 10.96 13.31 1.73
CA SER A 203 11.79 14.50 1.52
C SER A 203 10.93 15.77 1.37
N GLY A 204 11.26 16.81 2.12
CA GLY A 204 10.51 18.07 2.17
C GLY A 204 9.37 18.09 3.18
N PHE A 205 9.14 17.02 3.96
CA PHE A 205 8.11 17.00 4.99
C PHE A 205 8.44 17.94 6.15
N ASP A 206 7.50 18.82 6.51
CA ASP A 206 7.56 19.70 7.68
C ASP A 206 6.24 19.74 8.48
N GLY A 207 5.39 18.73 8.29
CA GLY A 207 4.06 18.60 8.88
C GLY A 207 4.03 18.10 10.32
N VAL A 208 2.82 18.02 10.87
CA VAL A 208 2.54 17.49 12.21
C VAL A 208 1.41 16.47 12.16
N CYS A 209 1.35 15.58 13.16
CA CYS A 209 0.20 14.68 13.28
C CYS A 209 -1.02 15.44 13.78
N ASP A 210 -2.17 15.16 13.19
CA ASP A 210 -3.45 15.57 13.77
C ASP A 210 -3.64 14.93 15.17
N SER A 211 -4.35 15.61 16.06
CA SER A 211 -4.55 15.18 17.44
C SER A 211 -5.23 13.81 17.60
N ASP A 212 -6.04 13.39 16.62
CA ASP A 212 -6.67 12.06 16.54
C ASP A 212 -5.67 10.96 16.19
N TYR A 213 -4.43 11.31 15.82
CA TYR A 213 -3.35 10.40 15.43
C TYR A 213 -2.13 10.53 16.36
N LYS A 214 -2.35 11.01 17.58
CA LYS A 214 -1.33 11.12 18.64
C LYS A 214 -1.72 10.30 19.87
N THR A 215 -1.46 9.00 19.84
CA THR A 215 -1.68 8.15 21.01
C THR A 215 -0.72 8.49 22.14
N GLU A 216 -1.26 8.63 23.36
CA GLU A 216 -0.51 8.88 24.58
C GLU A 216 -1.02 7.94 25.68
N ILE A 217 -0.12 7.15 26.26
CA ILE A 217 -0.43 6.22 27.35
C ILE A 217 0.51 6.53 28.51
N PRO A 218 0.00 6.94 29.69
CA PRO A 218 0.84 7.27 30.83
C PRO A 218 1.54 6.03 31.41
N LYS A 219 2.65 6.25 32.12
CA LYS A 219 3.31 5.21 32.91
C LYS A 219 2.34 4.67 33.96
N GLY A 220 2.02 3.38 33.86
CA GLY A 220 1.11 2.68 34.78
C GLY A 220 1.83 2.02 35.95
N SER A 221 1.16 1.08 36.62
CA SER A 221 1.87 0.10 37.45
C SER A 221 2.59 -0.90 36.54
N SER A 222 3.76 -1.43 36.94
CA SER A 222 4.44 -2.47 36.16
C SER A 222 3.48 -3.64 35.90
N GLY A 223 3.38 -4.08 34.65
CA GLY A 223 2.42 -5.08 34.20
C GLY A 223 1.06 -4.53 33.73
N SER A 224 0.82 -3.22 33.81
CA SER A 224 -0.40 -2.63 33.23
C SER A 224 -0.38 -2.78 31.71
N SER A 225 -1.45 -3.33 31.13
CA SER A 225 -1.52 -3.59 29.69
C SER A 225 -2.76 -3.00 29.03
N TYR A 226 -2.59 -2.66 27.75
CA TYR A 226 -3.63 -2.24 26.83
C TYR A 226 -3.49 -3.03 25.54
N SER A 227 -4.61 -3.49 25.00
CA SER A 227 -4.60 -4.27 23.76
C SER A 227 -5.68 -3.80 22.81
N ILE A 228 -5.39 -3.93 21.52
CA ILE A 228 -6.33 -3.69 20.43
C ILE A 228 -6.27 -4.89 19.49
N TYR A 229 -7.43 -5.45 19.19
CA TYR A 229 -7.58 -6.59 18.29
C TYR A 229 -8.14 -6.09 16.95
N ALA A 230 -7.40 -6.33 15.87
CA ALA A 230 -7.68 -5.75 14.58
C ALA A 230 -9.02 -6.18 13.97
N PRO A 231 -9.42 -7.47 14.00
CA PRO A 231 -10.72 -7.88 13.48
C PRO A 231 -11.93 -7.20 14.15
N ASP A 232 -11.80 -6.82 15.43
CA ASP A 232 -12.87 -6.11 16.16
C ASP A 232 -12.86 -4.60 15.89
N SER A 233 -11.71 -4.04 15.54
CA SER A 233 -11.48 -2.59 15.41
C SER A 233 -11.32 -2.13 13.96
N TYR A 234 -11.30 -3.05 12.99
CA TYR A 234 -11.14 -2.75 11.56
C TYR A 234 -12.25 -1.82 11.07
N GLN A 235 -11.86 -0.66 10.52
CA GLN A 235 -12.78 0.41 10.10
C GLN A 235 -13.71 0.92 11.22
N GLY A 236 -13.43 0.57 12.47
CA GLY A 236 -14.16 0.96 13.66
C GLY A 236 -13.44 2.04 14.46
N THR A 237 -13.87 2.21 15.70
CA THR A 237 -13.20 3.10 16.65
C THR A 237 -12.25 2.28 17.51
N ASN A 238 -11.01 2.74 17.61
CA ASN A 238 -10.03 2.10 18.47
C ASN A 238 -10.43 2.19 19.95
N PRO A 239 -10.21 1.13 20.75
CA PRO A 239 -10.40 1.19 22.18
C PRO A 239 -9.41 2.17 22.80
N LEU A 240 -9.89 2.98 23.76
CA LEU A 240 -9.02 3.84 24.56
C LEU A 240 -7.94 3.01 25.26
N PRO A 241 -6.70 3.51 25.38
CA PRO A 241 -6.24 4.84 24.99
C PRO A 241 -5.74 4.97 23.53
N PHE A 242 -5.80 3.90 22.72
CA PHE A 242 -5.32 3.94 21.35
C PHE A 242 -6.15 4.89 20.49
N LYS A 243 -5.47 5.75 19.73
CA LYS A 243 -6.08 6.61 18.71
C LYS A 243 -5.81 6.08 17.30
N LYS A 244 -6.14 6.84 16.26
CA LYS A 244 -6.20 6.37 14.86
C LYS A 244 -4.83 6.05 14.24
N ASP A 245 -3.74 6.45 14.88
CA ASP A 245 -2.38 6.13 14.41
C ASP A 245 -1.98 4.66 14.63
N PHE A 246 -2.73 3.95 15.47
CA PHE A 246 -2.74 2.49 15.52
C PHE A 246 -3.79 1.98 14.55
N ASN A 247 -3.35 1.50 13.39
CA ASN A 247 -4.20 1.15 12.27
C ASN A 247 -4.47 -0.37 12.22
N PRO A 248 -5.62 -0.84 12.73
CA PRO A 248 -6.01 -2.23 12.57
C PRO A 248 -6.33 -2.53 11.10
N ASP A 249 -5.66 -3.50 10.49
CA ASP A 249 -5.92 -3.97 9.12
C ASP A 249 -5.72 -5.49 9.02
N PRO A 250 -6.77 -6.30 9.23
CA PRO A 250 -6.70 -7.76 9.17
C PRO A 250 -6.43 -8.28 7.74
N ASN A 251 -6.49 -7.43 6.72
CA ASN A 251 -6.26 -7.79 5.32
C ASN A 251 -4.90 -7.28 4.81
N MET A 252 -4.06 -6.70 5.68
CA MET A 252 -2.76 -6.18 5.26
C MET A 252 -1.91 -7.27 4.61
N ASN A 253 -1.17 -6.89 3.57
CA ASN A 253 -0.25 -7.77 2.87
C ASN A 253 1.12 -7.09 2.75
N PRO A 254 1.90 -7.03 3.85
CA PRO A 254 3.16 -6.30 3.87
C PRO A 254 4.16 -6.81 2.83
N PHE A 255 4.10 -8.08 2.43
CA PHE A 255 4.99 -8.62 1.41
C PHE A 255 4.72 -8.02 0.04
N TYR A 256 3.45 -7.99 -0.38
CA TYR A 256 3.07 -7.35 -1.64
C TYR A 256 3.29 -5.84 -1.58
N THR A 257 2.90 -5.22 -0.47
CA THR A 257 3.11 -3.80 -0.21
C THR A 257 4.61 -3.48 -0.38
N PHE A 258 5.48 -4.13 0.39
CA PHE A 258 6.91 -3.80 0.43
C PHE A 258 7.71 -4.21 -0.82
N PHE A 259 7.44 -5.39 -1.40
CA PHE A 259 8.22 -5.96 -2.51
C PHE A 259 7.54 -5.84 -3.88
N GLY A 260 6.28 -5.39 -3.95
CA GLY A 260 5.53 -5.27 -5.22
C GLY A 260 5.06 -6.59 -5.83
N ILE A 261 5.39 -7.74 -5.22
CA ILE A 261 5.09 -9.08 -5.76
C ILE A 261 4.22 -9.89 -4.81
N ALA A 262 3.40 -10.78 -5.37
CA ALA A 262 2.52 -11.61 -4.54
C ALA A 262 3.32 -12.55 -3.62
N LYS A 263 2.86 -12.73 -2.38
CA LYS A 263 3.47 -13.66 -1.42
C LYS A 263 3.16 -15.11 -1.80
N THR A 264 4.09 -15.78 -2.47
CA THR A 264 4.03 -17.22 -2.77
C THR A 264 5.38 -17.85 -2.45
N ASP A 265 5.40 -19.16 -2.16
CA ASP A 265 6.65 -19.88 -1.87
C ASP A 265 7.68 -19.71 -3.01
N GLN A 266 7.21 -19.74 -4.26
CA GLN A 266 8.08 -19.55 -5.42
C GLN A 266 8.66 -18.12 -5.48
N ASN A 267 7.82 -17.10 -5.30
CA ASN A 267 8.27 -15.70 -5.33
C ASN A 267 9.24 -15.38 -4.18
N ILE A 268 9.03 -15.98 -3.00
CA ILE A 268 9.96 -15.85 -1.87
C ILE A 268 11.32 -16.44 -2.26
N VAL A 269 11.35 -17.64 -2.84
CA VAL A 269 12.60 -18.28 -3.29
C VAL A 269 13.28 -17.44 -4.37
N ASP A 270 12.54 -17.05 -5.42
CA ASP A 270 13.09 -16.28 -6.55
C ASP A 270 13.66 -14.94 -6.10
N LEU A 271 12.94 -14.21 -5.24
CA LEU A 271 13.40 -12.93 -4.69
C LEU A 271 14.62 -13.12 -3.79
N SER A 272 14.60 -14.12 -2.90
CA SER A 272 15.71 -14.38 -1.98
C SER A 272 17.02 -14.73 -2.69
N GLN A 273 16.91 -15.33 -3.89
CA GLN A 273 18.04 -15.75 -4.73
C GLN A 273 18.42 -14.70 -5.79
N ASP A 274 17.70 -13.59 -5.88
CA ASP A 274 18.05 -12.47 -6.76
C ASP A 274 19.36 -11.85 -6.29
N THR A 275 20.45 -12.19 -6.99
CA THR A 275 21.78 -11.74 -6.61
C THR A 275 22.01 -10.25 -6.84
N ASP A 276 21.17 -9.56 -7.61
CA ASP A 276 21.30 -8.11 -7.80
C ASP A 276 20.69 -7.36 -6.61
N LEU A 277 19.67 -7.94 -5.98
CA LEU A 277 18.99 -7.37 -4.82
C LEU A 277 19.54 -7.87 -3.47
N PHE A 278 19.88 -9.15 -3.34
CA PHE A 278 20.20 -9.78 -2.05
C PHE A 278 21.52 -10.58 -2.06
N LYS A 279 22.14 -10.64 -0.87
CA LYS A 279 23.02 -11.74 -0.47
C LYS A 279 22.15 -12.74 0.32
N HIS A 280 21.95 -13.93 -0.24
CA HIS A 280 21.32 -15.04 0.48
C HIS A 280 22.33 -15.75 1.38
N VAL A 281 21.95 -16.01 2.64
CA VAL A 281 22.74 -16.78 3.60
C VAL A 281 21.83 -17.72 4.38
N GLN A 282 22.16 -19.00 4.38
CA GLN A 282 21.53 -19.97 5.27
C GLN A 282 22.33 -20.11 6.55
N ILE A 283 21.71 -19.79 7.70
CA ILE A 283 22.36 -19.88 9.00
C ILE A 283 22.04 -21.23 9.65
N LEU A 284 23.10 -21.99 9.93
CA LEU A 284 23.00 -23.27 10.64
C LEU A 284 23.20 -23.10 12.16
N ASN A 285 23.99 -22.12 12.56
CA ASN A 285 24.23 -21.76 13.96
C ASN A 285 23.71 -20.34 14.21
N ALA A 286 22.62 -20.24 14.98
CA ALA A 286 21.91 -18.98 15.17
C ALA A 286 22.78 -17.83 15.67
N THR A 287 23.85 -18.12 16.43
CA THR A 287 24.75 -17.12 17.00
C THR A 287 25.65 -16.42 15.96
N GLU A 288 25.76 -16.96 14.75
CA GLU A 288 26.55 -16.38 13.66
C GLU A 288 25.83 -15.20 12.98
N CYS A 289 24.52 -15.04 13.19
CA CYS A 289 23.71 -14.03 12.53
C CYS A 289 24.22 -12.60 12.73
N GLY A 290 24.61 -12.24 13.96
CA GLY A 290 25.17 -10.91 14.23
C GLY A 290 26.44 -10.62 13.43
N THR A 291 27.28 -11.65 13.22
CA THR A 291 28.52 -11.53 12.43
C THR A 291 28.20 -11.35 10.96
N GLU A 292 27.29 -12.16 10.40
CA GLU A 292 26.87 -12.02 8.99
C GLU A 292 26.27 -10.64 8.68
N ILE A 293 25.49 -10.08 9.61
CA ILE A 293 24.93 -8.73 9.46
C ILE A 293 26.05 -7.68 9.40
N MET A 294 27.02 -7.75 10.32
CA MET A 294 28.14 -6.80 10.37
C MET A 294 29.07 -6.91 9.15
N ASP A 295 29.34 -8.14 8.69
CA ASP A 295 30.22 -8.39 7.56
C ASP A 295 29.58 -7.97 6.22
N HIS A 296 28.25 -8.08 6.11
CA HIS A 296 27.54 -7.68 4.89
C HIS A 296 27.35 -6.16 4.80
N PHE A 297 26.85 -5.51 5.85
CA PHE A 297 26.51 -4.08 5.81
C PHE A 297 27.73 -3.17 6.05
N THR A 298 28.74 -3.31 5.19
CA THR A 298 29.93 -2.45 5.14
C THR A 298 29.73 -1.29 4.16
N PRO A 299 30.47 -0.17 4.31
CA PRO A 299 30.31 1.02 3.45
C PRO A 299 30.34 0.70 1.95
N GLY A 300 29.29 1.09 1.23
CA GLY A 300 29.18 0.91 -0.23
C GLY A 300 28.50 -0.39 -0.67
N GLN A 301 28.06 -1.24 0.27
CA GLN A 301 27.22 -2.37 -0.05
C GLN A 301 25.77 -1.93 -0.27
N THR A 302 25.23 -2.23 -1.45
CA THR A 302 23.87 -1.83 -1.86
C THR A 302 22.85 -2.96 -1.81
N LYS A 303 23.29 -4.21 -1.65
CA LYS A 303 22.42 -5.39 -1.61
C LYS A 303 21.80 -5.56 -0.22
N GLY A 304 20.56 -6.01 -0.15
CA GLY A 304 19.95 -6.51 1.08
C GLY A 304 20.60 -7.81 1.57
N LEU A 305 20.37 -8.16 2.83
CA LEU A 305 20.78 -9.43 3.42
C LEU A 305 19.54 -10.30 3.65
N TRP A 306 19.52 -11.48 3.05
CA TRP A 306 18.46 -12.46 3.25
C TRP A 306 18.99 -13.65 4.03
N VAL A 307 18.58 -13.74 5.31
CA VAL A 307 18.97 -14.80 6.22
C VAL A 307 17.88 -15.86 6.27
N GLU A 308 18.19 -17.10 5.93
CA GLU A 308 17.31 -18.24 6.18
C GLU A 308 17.75 -18.99 7.45
N GLY A 309 16.81 -19.15 8.39
CA GLY A 309 17.04 -19.88 9.64
C GLY A 309 17.05 -18.99 10.88
N ASN A 310 17.34 -19.60 12.02
CA ASN A 310 17.32 -18.91 13.32
C ASN A 310 18.43 -17.85 13.38
N CYS A 311 18.10 -16.67 13.89
CA CYS A 311 19.00 -15.54 14.04
C CYS A 311 19.03 -15.10 15.51
N HIS A 312 20.14 -15.36 16.20
CA HIS A 312 20.37 -14.97 17.58
C HIS A 312 21.51 -13.95 17.66
N ILE A 313 21.15 -12.70 17.95
CA ILE A 313 22.08 -11.58 18.08
C ILE A 313 22.31 -11.33 19.57
N ASN A 314 23.44 -11.82 20.08
CA ASN A 314 23.85 -11.70 21.49
C ASN A 314 25.07 -10.78 21.71
N SER A 315 25.50 -10.10 20.65
CA SER A 315 26.62 -9.16 20.64
C SER A 315 26.21 -7.85 19.96
N ALA A 316 27.00 -6.80 20.14
CA ALA A 316 26.68 -5.50 19.56
C ALA A 316 26.79 -5.55 18.03
N VAL A 317 25.74 -5.12 17.32
CA VAL A 317 25.68 -4.99 15.87
C VAL A 317 25.57 -3.52 15.51
N ALA A 318 26.57 -2.98 14.82
CA ALA A 318 26.61 -1.59 14.40
C ALA A 318 26.60 -1.50 12.86
N ALA A 319 25.41 -1.52 12.28
CA ALA A 319 25.18 -1.42 10.84
C ALA A 319 24.48 -0.09 10.49
N ALA A 320 24.97 1.03 11.04
CA ALA A 320 24.38 2.35 10.84
C ALA A 320 24.94 3.11 9.63
N ASN A 321 26.05 2.64 9.05
CA ASN A 321 26.85 3.41 8.09
C ASN A 321 26.29 3.44 6.67
N ASN A 322 25.52 2.44 6.25
CA ASN A 322 24.76 2.51 4.99
C ASN A 322 23.33 2.94 5.30
N GLN A 323 22.79 3.86 4.50
CA GLN A 323 21.35 4.14 4.48
C GLN A 323 20.61 3.04 3.71
N SER A 324 19.31 2.93 3.98
CA SER A 324 18.40 2.07 3.23
C SER A 324 18.80 0.59 3.23
N GLN A 325 19.17 0.04 4.38
CA GLN A 325 19.51 -1.38 4.48
C GLN A 325 18.26 -2.25 4.61
N LEU A 326 18.26 -3.44 4.00
CA LEU A 326 17.19 -4.43 4.16
C LEU A 326 17.73 -5.74 4.73
N LEU A 327 17.21 -6.13 5.90
CA LEU A 327 17.49 -7.42 6.53
C LEU A 327 16.21 -8.24 6.54
N VAL A 328 16.19 -9.32 5.77
CA VAL A 328 15.10 -10.31 5.81
C VAL A 328 15.56 -11.50 6.64
N ILE A 329 14.75 -11.92 7.60
CA ILE A 329 14.97 -13.14 8.38
C ILE A 329 13.83 -14.09 8.07
N GLN A 330 14.10 -15.05 7.20
CA GLN A 330 13.13 -16.01 6.72
C GLN A 330 13.13 -17.26 7.61
N ASP A 331 11.93 -17.65 8.02
CA ASP A 331 11.63 -19.00 8.50
C ASP A 331 12.50 -19.43 9.69
N GLY A 332 12.75 -18.50 10.61
CA GLY A 332 13.48 -18.72 11.84
C GLY A 332 13.22 -17.65 12.89
N VAL A 333 13.73 -17.90 14.10
CA VAL A 333 13.58 -16.97 15.23
C VAL A 333 14.43 -15.71 15.03
N LEU A 334 13.88 -14.55 15.35
CA LEU A 334 14.67 -13.35 15.64
C LEU A 334 14.80 -13.16 17.16
N ALA A 335 15.97 -13.52 17.72
CA ALA A 335 16.29 -13.32 19.13
C ALA A 335 17.37 -12.25 19.27
N LEU A 336 17.02 -11.08 19.79
CA LEU A 336 17.95 -9.96 19.98
C LEU A 336 18.14 -9.67 21.47
N ASN A 337 19.36 -9.83 21.98
CA ASN A 337 19.79 -9.40 23.32
C ASN A 337 21.09 -8.56 23.26
N GLY A 338 21.63 -8.33 22.06
CA GLY A 338 22.73 -7.40 21.82
C GLY A 338 22.23 -5.99 21.56
N ALA A 339 23.10 -4.99 21.72
CA ALA A 339 22.81 -3.64 21.25
C ALA A 339 22.84 -3.64 19.71
N MET A 340 21.76 -3.19 19.08
CA MET A 340 21.68 -3.06 17.62
C MET A 340 21.45 -1.61 17.22
N THR A 341 22.31 -1.09 16.35
CA THR A 341 22.09 0.19 15.66
C THR A 341 22.02 -0.11 14.18
N TYR A 342 20.85 0.12 13.58
CA TYR A 342 20.54 -0.33 12.23
C TYR A 342 19.77 0.76 11.48
N ASN A 343 20.28 1.13 10.30
CA ASN A 343 19.73 2.20 9.47
C ASN A 343 19.03 1.60 8.25
N GLY A 344 17.85 1.04 8.47
CA GLY A 344 17.20 0.16 7.51
C GLY A 344 15.85 -0.37 7.96
N VAL A 345 15.35 -1.34 7.20
CA VAL A 345 14.19 -2.18 7.54
C VAL A 345 14.65 -3.56 8.00
N ILE A 346 14.08 -4.04 9.11
CA ILE A 346 14.16 -5.45 9.50
C ILE A 346 12.81 -6.10 9.20
N TYR A 347 12.85 -7.18 8.41
CA TYR A 347 11.69 -7.90 7.90
C TYR A 347 11.75 -9.37 8.35
N PRO A 348 11.23 -9.73 9.54
CA PRO A 348 11.03 -11.13 9.88
C PRO A 348 9.87 -11.70 9.05
N LEU A 349 10.17 -12.73 8.26
CA LEU A 349 9.24 -13.43 7.39
C LEU A 349 9.11 -14.86 7.90
N VAL A 350 8.04 -15.16 8.64
CA VAL A 350 7.88 -16.47 9.31
C VAL A 350 6.51 -17.05 9.02
N ASP A 351 6.47 -18.21 8.37
CA ASP A 351 5.23 -18.98 8.27
C ASP A 351 5.18 -20.07 9.35
N TYR A 352 4.64 -19.69 10.52
CA TYR A 352 4.54 -20.59 11.68
C TYR A 352 3.55 -21.76 11.46
N GLN A 353 2.74 -21.74 10.39
CA GLN A 353 1.84 -22.85 10.05
C GLN A 353 2.60 -24.04 9.45
N LYS A 354 3.77 -23.80 8.86
CA LYS A 354 4.61 -24.86 8.28
C LYS A 354 5.27 -25.67 9.39
N SER A 355 5.01 -26.97 9.40
CA SER A 355 5.47 -27.88 10.47
C SER A 355 6.98 -27.84 10.72
N HIS A 356 7.79 -27.80 9.64
CA HIS A 356 9.25 -27.74 9.76
C HIS A 356 9.76 -26.39 10.29
N ILE A 357 9.03 -25.30 10.04
CA ILE A 357 9.35 -23.96 10.57
C ILE A 357 8.98 -23.88 12.04
N LYS A 358 7.78 -24.38 12.39
CA LYS A 358 7.33 -24.55 13.77
C LYS A 358 8.37 -25.32 14.60
N THR A 359 8.77 -26.52 14.16
CA THR A 359 9.76 -27.34 14.86
C THR A 359 11.09 -26.61 15.02
N ARG A 360 11.60 -25.95 13.96
CA ARG A 360 12.86 -25.18 14.03
C ARG A 360 12.84 -24.07 15.08
N ILE A 361 11.69 -23.40 15.23
CA ILE A 361 11.50 -22.30 16.18
C ILE A 361 11.33 -22.83 17.61
N ASP A 362 10.51 -23.86 17.80
CA ASP A 362 10.30 -24.48 19.10
C ASP A 362 11.60 -25.07 19.65
N ASP A 363 12.32 -25.84 18.83
CA ASP A 363 13.60 -26.45 19.19
C ASP A 363 14.63 -25.37 19.60
N PHE A 364 14.59 -24.18 18.97
CA PHE A 364 15.49 -23.07 19.33
C PHE A 364 15.22 -22.57 20.74
N TRP A 365 13.97 -22.30 21.07
CA TRP A 365 13.59 -21.80 22.39
C TRP A 365 13.81 -22.85 23.49
N GLU A 366 13.51 -24.12 23.21
CA GLU A 366 13.78 -25.24 24.13
C GLU A 366 15.28 -25.45 24.38
N ALA A 367 16.12 -25.23 23.36
CA ALA A 367 17.56 -25.40 23.46
C ALA A 367 18.25 -24.30 24.27
N LEU A 368 17.60 -23.16 24.55
CA LEU A 368 18.18 -22.09 25.35
C LEU A 368 18.31 -22.51 26.83
N VAL A 369 19.55 -22.81 27.25
CA VAL A 369 19.88 -23.19 28.63
C VAL A 369 19.43 -22.11 29.62
N THR A 370 18.77 -22.52 30.70
CA THR A 370 18.36 -21.61 31.78
C THR A 370 19.52 -21.32 32.75
N PRO A 371 19.64 -20.08 33.26
CA PRO A 371 18.80 -18.91 33.01
C PRO A 371 19.16 -18.21 31.70
N ASN A 372 18.16 -17.96 30.86
CA ASN A 372 18.27 -17.08 29.69
C ASN A 372 17.31 -15.89 29.84
N VAL A 373 17.69 -14.74 29.29
CA VAL A 373 16.94 -13.48 29.45
C VAL A 373 15.58 -13.49 28.74
N PHE A 374 15.42 -14.34 27.73
CA PHE A 374 14.19 -14.44 26.94
C PHE A 374 13.09 -15.21 27.68
N ALA A 375 13.46 -16.10 28.60
CA ALA A 375 12.55 -17.04 29.27
C ALA A 375 11.24 -16.42 29.81
N PRO A 376 11.21 -15.23 30.43
CA PRO A 376 9.97 -14.61 30.91
C PRO A 376 8.99 -14.21 29.79
N PHE A 377 9.47 -14.08 28.56
CA PHE A 377 8.73 -13.54 27.41
C PHE A 377 8.39 -14.62 26.38
N ILE A 378 8.97 -15.82 26.50
CA ILE A 378 8.63 -16.96 25.65
C ILE A 378 7.21 -17.42 25.99
N LYS A 379 6.32 -17.43 24.99
CA LYS A 379 5.00 -18.03 25.12
C LYS A 379 5.17 -19.52 25.31
N ASP A 380 4.54 -20.08 26.35
CA ASP A 380 4.65 -21.49 26.72
C ASP A 380 4.45 -22.37 25.48
N ILE A 381 5.47 -23.14 25.10
CA ILE A 381 5.52 -23.92 23.86
C ILE A 381 4.74 -25.22 24.03
N ASP A 382 4.76 -25.80 25.23
CA ASP A 382 4.12 -27.07 25.58
C ASP A 382 2.62 -26.91 25.90
N ASP A 383 2.18 -25.70 26.28
CA ASP A 383 0.78 -25.43 26.56
C ASP A 383 -0.06 -25.33 25.27
N ALA A 384 -0.87 -26.36 25.00
CA ALA A 384 -1.78 -26.40 23.85
C ALA A 384 -2.89 -25.34 23.89
N THR A 385 -3.14 -24.69 25.05
CA THR A 385 -4.10 -23.59 25.16
C THR A 385 -3.53 -22.26 24.65
N VAL A 386 -2.20 -22.14 24.58
CA VAL A 386 -1.50 -21.00 23.97
C VAL A 386 -1.52 -21.18 22.46
N LEU A 387 -2.48 -20.53 21.81
CA LEU A 387 -2.74 -20.68 20.37
C LEU A 387 -1.64 -20.11 19.46
N LYS A 388 -0.92 -19.09 19.93
CA LYS A 388 0.11 -18.37 19.16
C LYS A 388 1.40 -18.35 19.97
N LYS A 389 2.51 -18.73 19.33
CA LYS A 389 3.80 -19.00 19.99
C LYS A 389 4.84 -17.95 19.60
N SER A 390 5.90 -17.82 20.39
CA SER A 390 6.96 -16.83 20.14
C SER A 390 7.75 -17.14 18.87
N VAL A 391 7.82 -16.19 17.95
CA VAL A 391 8.66 -16.26 16.74
C VAL A 391 9.79 -15.24 16.76
N GLY A 392 9.72 -14.25 17.64
CA GLY A 392 10.80 -13.31 17.87
C GLY A 392 10.70 -12.62 19.21
N ILE A 393 11.84 -12.41 19.87
CA ILE A 393 11.94 -11.63 21.11
C ILE A 393 13.14 -10.72 21.00
N GLN A 394 12.92 -9.42 21.17
CA GLN A 394 13.95 -8.40 20.98
C GLN A 394 14.05 -7.52 22.21
N PHE A 395 15.25 -7.39 22.76
CA PHE A 395 15.59 -6.34 23.71
C PHE A 395 16.17 -5.16 22.95
N ALA A 396 15.51 -4.01 23.01
CA ALA A 396 15.88 -2.85 22.20
C ALA A 396 15.77 -1.55 23.00
N SER A 397 16.69 -0.63 22.73
CA SER A 397 16.57 0.77 23.15
C SER A 397 16.25 1.70 21.99
N GLY A 398 16.76 1.39 20.79
CA GLY A 398 16.41 2.10 19.55
C GLY A 398 15.90 1.10 18.52
N LEU A 399 14.83 1.47 17.82
CA LEU A 399 14.27 0.68 16.73
C LEU A 399 14.78 1.18 15.37
N PRO A 400 14.83 0.32 14.34
CA PRO A 400 15.29 0.71 13.01
C PRO A 400 14.52 1.89 12.41
N SER A 401 15.24 2.90 11.90
CA SER A 401 14.63 4.11 11.33
C SER A 401 13.88 3.86 10.02
N GLY A 402 14.23 2.83 9.25
CA GLY A 402 13.48 2.46 8.04
C GLY A 402 12.16 1.73 8.34
N GLY A 403 11.99 1.23 9.57
CA GLY A 403 10.79 0.54 10.04
C GLY A 403 11.00 -0.93 10.37
N LEU A 404 9.96 -1.53 10.94
CA LEU A 404 9.91 -2.95 11.33
C LEU A 404 8.70 -3.62 10.68
N ILE A 405 8.91 -4.74 10.02
CA ILE A 405 7.84 -5.46 9.32
C ILE A 405 7.83 -6.92 9.73
N PHE A 406 6.98 -7.27 10.68
CA PHE A 406 6.78 -8.63 11.18
C PHE A 406 5.75 -9.36 10.32
N ASP A 407 6.19 -9.98 9.24
CA ASP A 407 5.35 -10.83 8.41
C ASP A 407 5.32 -12.27 8.94
N SER A 408 4.74 -12.41 10.13
CA SER A 408 4.69 -13.64 10.90
C SER A 408 3.26 -14.03 11.31
N PRO A 409 2.38 -14.42 10.37
CA PRO A 409 1.00 -14.79 10.71
C PRO A 409 0.99 -15.91 11.75
N LEU A 410 0.17 -15.76 12.79
CA LEU A 410 0.05 -16.67 13.95
C LEU A 410 1.29 -16.78 14.86
N GLY A 411 2.39 -16.12 14.54
CA GLY A 411 3.57 -15.99 15.39
C GLY A 411 3.54 -14.71 16.22
N VAL A 412 3.88 -14.80 17.50
CA VAL A 412 3.98 -13.65 18.40
C VAL A 412 5.39 -13.07 18.36
N THR A 413 5.50 -11.77 18.10
CA THR A 413 6.74 -11.01 18.25
C THR A 413 6.67 -10.13 19.48
N THR A 414 7.67 -10.21 20.35
CA THR A 414 7.76 -9.38 21.56
C THR A 414 8.98 -8.47 21.48
N ILE A 415 8.79 -7.17 21.74
CA ILE A 415 9.89 -6.20 21.88
C ILE A 415 9.85 -5.65 23.31
N VAL A 416 10.99 -5.68 23.98
CA VAL A 416 11.15 -5.33 25.38
C VAL A 416 12.20 -4.24 25.51
N GLY A 417 11.91 -3.17 26.22
CA GLY A 417 12.90 -2.15 26.54
C GLY A 417 12.34 -0.75 26.63
N ASP A 418 13.27 0.18 26.54
CA ASP A 418 13.01 1.61 26.55
C ASP A 418 13.30 2.15 25.16
N MET A 419 12.27 2.14 24.33
CA MET A 419 12.40 2.18 22.88
C MET A 419 12.14 3.58 22.32
N ASP A 420 12.96 3.99 21.38
CA ASP A 420 12.68 5.10 20.47
C ASP A 420 12.67 4.63 19.00
N LEU A 421 11.73 5.15 18.22
CA LEU A 421 11.68 4.98 16.77
C LEU A 421 11.49 6.34 16.11
N ASP A 422 12.46 6.74 15.29
CA ASP A 422 12.34 7.89 14.39
C ASP A 422 12.24 7.40 12.94
N PHE A 423 11.02 7.34 12.40
CA PHE A 423 10.83 6.83 11.04
C PHE A 423 11.44 7.79 10.01
N ARG A 424 12.27 7.24 9.13
CA ARG A 424 12.94 7.92 8.03
C ARG A 424 12.74 7.13 6.74
N SER A 425 12.03 7.72 5.79
CA SER A 425 11.82 7.16 4.46
C SER A 425 13.13 6.93 3.71
N GLU A 426 14.12 7.81 3.87
CA GLU A 426 15.48 7.61 3.33
C GLU A 426 16.16 6.35 3.87
N SER A 427 15.78 5.87 5.06
CA SER A 427 16.27 4.62 5.63
C SER A 427 15.47 3.41 5.18
N ASN A 428 14.37 3.58 4.46
CA ASN A 428 13.53 2.49 3.99
C ASN A 428 13.86 2.17 2.52
N PRO A 429 14.43 0.99 2.21
CA PRO A 429 14.76 0.60 0.84
C PRO A 429 13.58 0.13 0.00
N SER A 430 12.35 0.22 0.51
CA SER A 430 11.16 -0.10 -0.28
C SER A 430 11.08 0.84 -1.47
N ASP A 431 11.16 0.26 -2.65
CA ASP A 431 10.85 0.90 -3.93
C ASP A 431 9.71 0.11 -4.58
N PRO A 432 8.52 0.07 -3.94
CA PRO A 432 7.44 -0.74 -4.46
C PRO A 432 6.92 -0.05 -5.72
N PRO A 433 6.53 -0.83 -6.74
CA PRO A 433 6.02 -0.28 -7.97
C PRO A 433 4.81 0.62 -7.68
N SER A 434 4.83 1.77 -8.35
CA SER A 434 3.79 2.78 -8.30
C SER A 434 2.42 2.18 -8.58
N ILE A 435 1.59 2.02 -7.54
CA ILE A 435 0.23 1.55 -7.73
C ILE A 435 -0.57 2.72 -8.26
N TYR A 436 -0.90 2.72 -9.55
CA TYR A 436 -1.76 3.76 -10.09
C TYR A 436 -3.20 3.60 -9.62
N GLN A 437 -3.83 4.70 -9.23
CA GLN A 437 -5.25 4.77 -8.93
C GLN A 437 -5.86 6.01 -9.59
N TRP A 438 -7.08 5.90 -10.11
CA TRP A 438 -7.84 7.09 -10.50
C TRP A 438 -8.20 7.90 -9.25
N LYS A 439 -7.99 9.21 -9.27
CA LYS A 439 -8.43 10.09 -8.18
C LYS A 439 -9.96 10.00 -8.04
N ARG A 440 -10.45 9.64 -6.84
CA ARG A 440 -11.88 9.54 -6.54
C ARG A 440 -12.60 10.86 -6.89
N GLY A 441 -13.74 10.75 -7.57
CA GLY A 441 -14.49 11.92 -8.06
C GLY A 441 -13.99 12.49 -9.41
N SER A 442 -12.95 11.90 -10.02
CA SER A 442 -12.64 12.12 -11.44
C SER A 442 -13.54 11.30 -12.38
N TRP A 443 -14.42 10.46 -11.81
CA TRP A 443 -15.47 9.72 -12.50
C TRP A 443 -16.84 10.02 -11.88
N ASN A 444 -17.92 9.64 -12.56
CA ASN A 444 -19.28 9.60 -12.01
C ASN A 444 -19.37 8.46 -10.97
N ASP A 445 -18.58 8.57 -9.90
CA ASP A 445 -18.63 7.72 -8.73
C ASP A 445 -19.86 8.14 -7.92
N PHE A 446 -21.04 7.62 -8.28
CA PHE A 446 -22.24 7.70 -7.44
C PHE A 446 -22.28 6.54 -6.44
#